data_AF-W9XBF8-F1
#
_entry.id   AF-W9XBF8-F1
#
_cell.length_a   1.000
_cell.length_b   1.000
_cell.length_c   1.000
_cell.angle_alpha   90.00
_cell.angle_beta   90.00
_cell.angle_gamma   90.00
#
_symmetry.space_group_name_H-M   'P 1'
#
loop_
_entity.id
_entity.type
_entity.pdbx_description
1 polymer ?
#
loop_
_entity_poly.entity_id
_entity_poly.type
_entity_poly.pdbx_seq_one_letter_code
_entity_poly.pdbx_strand_id
1 'polypeptide(L)'
;MSTEQPKAGPEVRFSSSRQWPGERHPTRWDVHDANESPAVTFLDRFRAALLHTEGAEDDASHDVDSVIDSSENMDENSVREYTYPVVMLSEVPIILPEEEMAQLQQSFFASFNHIFLDAVDVANWPSNPLPPYLQYALACLGAAASARASNTAAYAVANGTDPADVAAGLFIAGTRLWSVMLEVDNREARMLEAVIAASLLITYGVLSTDRAYRRMSSVLLCNVVTISRRLHLPEGCSPLYTSSELPEKDVTIKSSLMSYLLLLDTIHAVHYGLAPHFSRTELFIRMPSSNHQFRTLYNSLTHGYALPQDVRSREDGLLLLIVLLSDIIYTQRCHLSMPFFTDRQDGVADRSSSNRIPLRSPYVPLTSQSEYTRLSADLLAALCRWEQHFQRHVGTDVLALYYFVKLQLMCPELGKLPRLAGYGTASSFRESQRNPSPLVEQIDIPDKAMEFAWLVLDYCDGHSQAPERRSAVWLPVILFLSALVAWQKLHSRPIAGLKYGSLKVLSMYRDEIAKLPWPCCVEMTNTLDRLMKR
;
A
#
# COMPACT_ATOMS: atom_id res chain seq x y z
N MET A 1 19.99 48.39 -58.26
CA MET A 1 19.27 47.19 -57.82
C MET A 1 20.17 46.43 -56.88
N SER A 2 20.00 46.67 -55.59
CA SER A 2 20.72 46.01 -54.50
C SER A 2 19.67 45.65 -53.47
N THR A 3 19.34 44.37 -53.36
CA THR A 3 18.35 43.83 -52.42
C THR A 3 19.02 43.62 -51.07
N GLU A 4 18.58 44.37 -50.06
CA GLU A 4 18.97 44.22 -48.66
C GLU A 4 18.40 42.91 -48.07
N GLN A 5 19.27 42.17 -47.38
CA GLN A 5 18.91 41.02 -46.57
C GLN A 5 18.16 41.47 -45.30
N PRO A 6 17.11 40.76 -44.85
CA PRO A 6 16.47 41.05 -43.58
C PRO A 6 17.38 40.60 -42.42
N LYS A 7 17.65 41.52 -41.50
CA LYS A 7 18.28 41.25 -40.19
C LYS A 7 17.48 40.20 -39.43
N ALA A 8 18.11 39.07 -39.13
CA ALA A 8 17.63 38.12 -38.14
C ALA A 8 17.57 38.81 -36.78
N GLY A 9 16.38 38.80 -36.16
CA GLY A 9 16.21 39.18 -34.75
C GLY A 9 16.94 38.18 -33.84
N PRO A 10 17.17 38.52 -32.56
CA PRO A 10 17.84 37.62 -31.64
C PRO A 10 17.06 36.31 -31.53
N GLU A 11 17.71 35.20 -31.85
CA GLU A 11 17.23 33.86 -31.56
C GLU A 11 16.93 33.76 -30.07
N VAL A 12 15.65 33.75 -29.71
CA VAL A 12 15.20 33.28 -28.41
C VAL A 12 15.53 31.79 -28.38
N ARG A 13 16.72 31.45 -27.87
CA ARG A 13 17.05 30.08 -27.51
C ARG A 13 16.11 29.67 -26.38
N PHE A 14 15.07 28.92 -26.73
CA PHE A 14 14.35 28.12 -25.75
C PHE A 14 15.39 27.18 -25.11
N SER A 15 15.73 27.47 -23.86
CA SER A 15 16.55 26.59 -23.03
C SER A 15 15.93 25.19 -23.05
N SER A 16 16.68 24.22 -23.54
CA SER A 16 16.29 22.81 -23.57
C SER A 16 15.96 22.38 -22.14
N SER A 17 14.67 22.22 -21.84
CA SER A 17 14.12 21.99 -20.51
C SER A 17 14.34 20.56 -19.98
N ARG A 18 15.48 19.93 -20.29
CA ARG A 18 15.76 18.52 -19.98
C ARG A 18 17.22 18.27 -19.65
N GLN A 19 17.77 19.09 -18.76
CA GLN A 19 19.04 18.80 -18.09
C GLN A 19 18.74 18.30 -16.68
N TRP A 20 19.51 17.32 -16.22
CA TRP A 20 19.44 16.82 -14.86
C TRP A 20 19.61 18.01 -13.88
N PRO A 21 18.92 18.10 -12.73
CA PRO A 21 19.04 19.25 -11.84
C PRO A 21 20.48 19.55 -11.38
N GLY A 22 21.34 18.54 -11.27
CA GLY A 22 22.78 18.73 -11.02
C GLY A 22 23.65 19.05 -12.23
N GLU A 23 23.08 19.03 -13.45
CA GLU A 23 23.70 19.58 -14.66
C GLU A 23 23.30 21.04 -14.90
N ARG A 24 22.23 21.51 -14.24
CA ARG A 24 21.91 22.94 -14.18
C ARG A 24 22.83 23.63 -13.19
N HIS A 25 23.29 24.83 -13.57
CA HIS A 25 23.88 25.74 -12.60
C HIS A 25 22.73 26.44 -11.89
N PRO A 26 22.52 26.16 -10.58
CA PRO A 26 21.43 26.79 -9.83
C PRO A 26 21.60 28.29 -9.92
N THR A 27 20.55 28.97 -10.37
CA THR A 27 20.56 30.43 -10.43
C THR A 27 19.97 30.99 -9.15
N ARG A 28 20.40 32.20 -8.76
CA ARG A 28 19.84 32.89 -7.58
C ARG A 28 18.32 33.15 -7.67
N TRP A 29 17.72 32.91 -8.83
CA TRP A 29 16.31 33.14 -9.13
C TRP A 29 15.47 31.87 -9.00
N ASP A 30 16.08 30.69 -8.89
CA ASP A 30 15.34 29.42 -8.85
C ASP A 30 14.42 29.31 -7.61
N VAL A 31 14.86 29.87 -6.48
CA VAL A 31 14.05 29.98 -5.25
C VAL A 31 12.93 31.02 -5.41
N HIS A 32 13.15 32.06 -6.22
CA HIS A 32 12.14 33.07 -6.51
C HIS A 32 11.07 32.52 -7.44
N ASP A 33 11.45 31.76 -8.47
CA ASP A 33 10.54 31.14 -9.45
C ASP A 33 9.75 29.96 -8.84
N ALA A 34 10.33 29.23 -7.88
CA ALA A 34 9.65 28.16 -7.14
C ALA A 34 8.64 28.69 -6.12
N ASN A 35 8.92 29.87 -5.55
CA ASN A 35 8.05 30.57 -4.60
C ASN A 35 7.25 31.70 -5.25
N GLU A 36 7.34 31.86 -6.57
CA GLU A 36 6.59 32.88 -7.28
C GLU A 36 5.11 32.55 -7.14
N SER A 37 4.38 33.53 -6.61
CA SER A 37 2.94 33.40 -6.47
C SER A 37 2.35 33.14 -7.86
N PRO A 38 1.36 32.24 -8.01
CA PRO A 38 0.67 32.08 -9.28
C PRO A 38 0.24 33.45 -9.80
N ALA A 39 0.30 33.63 -11.12
CA ALA A 39 -0.03 34.90 -11.77
C ALA A 39 -1.28 35.54 -11.16
N VAL A 40 -1.30 36.86 -11.01
CA VAL A 40 -2.38 37.62 -10.33
C VAL A 40 -3.78 37.23 -10.85
N THR A 41 -3.89 36.84 -12.11
CA THR A 41 -5.12 36.33 -12.73
C THR A 41 -5.64 35.01 -12.14
N PHE A 42 -4.76 34.15 -11.66
CA PHE A 42 -5.10 32.94 -10.90
C PHE A 42 -5.55 33.30 -9.49
N LEU A 43 -4.84 34.21 -8.82
CA LEU A 43 -5.20 34.70 -7.48
C LEU A 43 -6.55 35.44 -7.49
N ASP A 44 -6.87 36.18 -8.54
CA ASP A 44 -8.15 36.87 -8.69
C ASP A 44 -9.30 35.88 -8.93
N ARG A 45 -9.08 34.81 -9.70
CA ARG A 45 -10.06 33.73 -9.89
C ARG A 45 -10.27 32.93 -8.61
N PHE A 46 -9.20 32.68 -7.85
CA PHE A 46 -9.25 32.00 -6.57
C PHE A 46 -9.93 32.86 -5.50
N ARG A 47 -9.63 34.17 -5.43
CA ARG A 47 -10.33 35.13 -4.57
C ARG A 47 -11.81 35.24 -4.91
N ALA A 48 -12.16 35.32 -6.19
CA ALA A 48 -13.56 35.32 -6.60
C ALA A 48 -14.27 34.01 -6.18
N ALA A 49 -13.62 32.86 -6.33
CA ALA A 49 -14.18 31.58 -5.89
C ALA A 49 -14.34 31.48 -4.36
N LEU A 50 -13.39 32.03 -3.58
CA LEU A 50 -13.43 32.03 -2.11
C LEU A 50 -14.47 33.01 -1.55
N LEU A 51 -14.62 34.19 -2.15
CA LEU A 51 -15.60 35.21 -1.76
C LEU A 51 -17.05 34.80 -2.08
N HIS A 52 -17.25 33.74 -2.86
CA HIS A 52 -18.57 33.16 -3.15
C HIS A 52 -18.95 31.99 -2.24
N THR A 53 -18.12 31.65 -1.25
CA THR A 53 -18.43 30.62 -0.24
C THR A 53 -18.97 31.28 1.04
N GLU A 54 -20.23 31.03 1.38
CA GLU A 54 -20.83 31.48 2.65
C GLU A 54 -20.05 30.93 3.84
N GLY A 55 -19.52 31.82 4.70
CA GLY A 55 -18.86 31.47 5.97
C GLY A 55 -17.41 31.95 6.15
N ALA A 56 -16.83 32.69 5.19
CA ALA A 56 -15.42 33.06 5.20
C ALA A 56 -15.08 34.40 5.90
N GLU A 57 -15.89 34.87 6.86
CA GLU A 57 -15.65 36.16 7.54
C GLU A 57 -14.83 36.05 8.85
N ASP A 58 -14.65 34.87 9.44
CA ASP A 58 -14.15 34.75 10.83
C ASP A 58 -12.68 34.31 11.03
N ASP A 59 -11.92 33.94 9.99
CA ASP A 59 -10.58 33.32 10.17
C ASP A 59 -9.37 34.20 9.80
N ALA A 60 -9.55 35.51 9.57
CA ALA A 60 -8.50 36.38 9.04
C ALA A 60 -7.73 37.22 10.08
N SER A 61 -7.52 36.71 11.30
CA SER A 61 -6.61 37.34 12.25
C SER A 61 -5.77 36.31 12.98
N HIS A 62 -4.54 36.07 12.52
CA HIS A 62 -3.35 35.72 13.32
C HIS A 62 -2.24 35.19 12.39
N ASP A 63 -1.35 36.07 11.89
CA ASP A 63 0.07 35.73 11.78
C ASP A 63 0.93 36.98 11.54
N VAL A 64 1.56 37.47 12.61
CA VAL A 64 2.61 38.49 12.55
C VAL A 64 3.70 37.98 13.49
N ASP A 65 4.63 37.18 12.95
CA ASP A 65 6.07 37.19 13.26
C ASP A 65 6.72 35.87 12.83
N SER A 66 7.40 35.87 11.69
CA SER A 66 8.53 34.95 11.46
C SER A 66 9.65 35.66 10.71
N VAL A 67 10.49 36.35 11.47
CA VAL A 67 11.80 36.81 11.01
C VAL A 67 12.76 35.63 11.21
N ILE A 68 13.21 35.01 10.11
CA ILE A 68 14.28 34.01 10.14
C ILE A 68 15.60 34.76 9.96
N ASP A 69 16.35 34.86 11.05
CA ASP A 69 17.68 35.45 11.11
C ASP A 69 18.70 34.58 10.35
N SER A 70 19.46 35.22 9.48
CA SER A 70 20.50 34.62 8.65
C SER A 70 21.88 34.93 9.23
N SER A 71 22.54 33.94 9.84
CA SER A 71 24.00 33.93 9.98
C SER A 71 24.54 32.52 10.28
N GLU A 72 25.12 31.87 9.29
CA GLU A 72 26.08 30.78 9.51
C GLU A 72 27.39 31.12 8.78
N ASN A 73 28.47 31.16 9.56
CA ASN A 73 29.84 31.39 9.11
C ASN A 73 30.36 30.15 8.39
N MET A 74 30.87 30.31 7.16
CA MET A 74 31.50 29.22 6.39
C MET A 74 32.98 29.08 6.79
N ASP A 75 33.35 27.90 7.28
CA ASP A 75 34.73 27.47 7.49
C ASP A 75 35.27 26.83 6.19
N GLU A 76 36.34 27.38 5.61
CA GLU A 76 36.83 27.07 4.25
C GLU A 76 37.61 25.74 4.10
N ASN A 77 37.61 24.86 5.11
CA ASN A 77 38.47 23.65 5.11
C ASN A 77 37.75 22.30 5.33
N SER A 78 36.43 22.22 5.18
CA SER A 78 35.76 20.92 5.08
C SER A 78 35.75 20.45 3.61
N VAL A 79 36.23 19.23 3.36
CA VAL A 79 35.80 18.45 2.18
C VAL A 79 34.28 18.60 2.15
N ARG A 80 33.71 19.13 1.05
CA ARG A 80 32.26 19.37 0.94
C ARG A 80 31.52 18.05 1.15
N GLU A 81 31.19 17.74 2.40
CA GLU A 81 30.23 16.72 2.73
C GLU A 81 28.93 17.15 2.07
N TYR A 82 28.38 16.29 1.23
CA TYR A 82 27.07 16.55 0.64
C TYR A 82 26.11 16.85 1.78
N THR A 83 25.41 17.97 1.71
CA THR A 83 24.36 18.32 2.67
C THR A 83 23.04 17.71 2.24
N TYR A 84 22.07 17.69 3.16
CA TYR A 84 20.71 17.29 2.83
C TYR A 84 20.14 18.18 1.70
N PRO A 85 19.41 17.63 0.71
CA PRO A 85 18.99 16.21 0.57
C PRO A 85 20.00 15.32 -0.18
N VAL A 86 21.02 15.90 -0.83
CA VAL A 86 21.97 15.17 -1.70
C VAL A 86 22.80 14.15 -0.93
N VAL A 87 23.04 14.36 0.37
CA VAL A 87 23.66 13.39 1.27
C VAL A 87 23.00 12.00 1.22
N MET A 88 21.69 11.93 0.94
CA MET A 88 20.98 10.65 0.82
C MET A 88 21.48 9.79 -0.34
N LEU A 89 22.15 10.38 -1.33
CA LEU A 89 22.74 9.66 -2.46
C LEU A 89 24.14 9.08 -2.16
N SER A 90 24.79 9.53 -1.08
CA SER A 90 26.15 9.09 -0.72
C SER A 90 26.24 7.60 -0.36
N GLU A 91 25.12 7.02 0.06
CA GLU A 91 25.02 5.61 0.48
C GLU A 91 24.28 4.75 -0.58
N VAL A 92 24.09 5.25 -1.81
CA VAL A 92 23.44 4.47 -2.88
C VAL A 92 24.38 3.34 -3.35
N PRO A 93 23.89 2.09 -3.45
CA PRO A 93 24.68 0.97 -3.96
C PRO A 93 25.26 1.24 -5.35
N ILE A 94 26.33 0.52 -5.71
CA ILE A 94 26.95 0.61 -7.04
C ILE A 94 25.89 0.42 -8.12
N ILE A 95 25.81 1.37 -9.04
CA ILE A 95 24.86 1.38 -10.16
C ILE A 95 25.16 0.17 -11.05
N LEU A 96 24.13 -0.63 -11.33
CA LEU A 96 24.24 -1.75 -12.26
C LEU A 96 24.49 -1.23 -13.69
N PRO A 97 25.23 -1.97 -14.53
CA PRO A 97 25.35 -1.64 -15.95
C PRO A 97 23.96 -1.52 -16.62
N GLU A 98 23.85 -0.66 -17.64
CA GLU A 98 22.58 -0.41 -18.33
C GLU A 98 21.96 -1.69 -18.93
N GLU A 99 22.80 -2.60 -19.43
CA GLU A 99 22.35 -3.90 -19.98
C GLU A 99 21.70 -4.78 -18.91
N GLU A 100 22.28 -4.82 -17.70
CA GLU A 100 21.74 -5.58 -16.57
C GLU A 100 20.42 -5.00 -16.08
N MET A 101 20.34 -3.67 -16.00
CA MET A 101 19.11 -2.94 -15.67
C MET A 101 17.98 -3.24 -16.67
N ALA A 102 18.29 -3.22 -17.97
CA ALA A 102 17.31 -3.52 -19.02
C ALA A 102 16.80 -4.96 -18.93
N GLN A 103 17.66 -5.93 -18.63
CA GLN A 103 17.26 -7.33 -18.45
C GLN A 103 16.34 -7.52 -17.24
N LEU A 104 16.61 -6.84 -16.12
CA LEU A 104 15.75 -6.88 -14.94
C LEU A 104 14.39 -6.22 -15.20
N GLN A 105 14.35 -5.12 -15.95
CA GLN A 105 13.09 -4.49 -16.39
C GLN A 105 12.29 -5.42 -17.32
N GLN A 106 12.95 -6.10 -18.24
CA GLN A 106 12.29 -7.11 -19.08
C GLN A 106 11.74 -8.26 -18.23
N SER A 107 12.47 -8.67 -17.21
CA SER A 107 12.02 -9.69 -16.25
C SER A 107 10.78 -9.24 -15.49
N PHE A 108 10.69 -7.96 -15.11
CA PHE A 108 9.48 -7.38 -14.53
C PHE A 108 8.28 -7.56 -15.45
N PHE A 109 8.36 -7.09 -16.70
CA PHE A 109 7.24 -7.20 -17.64
C PHE A 109 6.86 -8.65 -17.97
N ALA A 110 7.82 -9.59 -17.91
CA ALA A 110 7.56 -11.00 -18.16
C ALA A 110 6.93 -11.74 -16.96
N SER A 111 7.14 -11.26 -15.74
CA SER A 111 6.82 -12.03 -14.51
C SER A 111 5.85 -11.33 -13.55
N PHE A 112 5.71 -10.01 -13.64
CA PHE A 112 4.85 -9.22 -12.77
C PHE A 112 3.68 -8.65 -13.57
N ASN A 113 2.61 -9.44 -13.69
CA ASN A 113 1.36 -9.04 -14.33
C ASN A 113 0.28 -8.83 -13.26
N HIS A 114 0.12 -7.59 -12.81
CA HIS A 114 -0.82 -7.26 -11.73
C HIS A 114 -2.10 -6.65 -12.31
N ILE A 115 -3.24 -7.19 -11.89
CA ILE A 115 -4.59 -6.90 -12.39
C ILE A 115 -4.90 -5.39 -12.52
N PHE A 116 -4.45 -4.56 -11.57
CA PHE A 116 -4.63 -3.10 -11.61
C PHE A 116 -3.54 -2.32 -12.39
N LEU A 117 -2.38 -2.92 -12.67
CA LEU A 117 -1.29 -2.25 -13.39
C LEU A 117 -1.35 -2.51 -14.89
N ASP A 118 -2.03 -3.57 -15.34
CA ASP A 118 -2.20 -3.89 -16.76
C ASP A 118 -2.84 -2.71 -17.52
N ALA A 119 -3.80 -2.02 -16.91
CA ALA A 119 -4.46 -0.84 -17.49
C ALA A 119 -3.59 0.44 -17.48
N VAL A 120 -2.50 0.47 -16.70
CA VAL A 120 -1.56 1.60 -16.66
C VAL A 120 -0.61 1.56 -17.86
N ASP A 121 -0.37 0.39 -18.46
CA ASP A 121 0.45 0.23 -19.67
C ASP A 121 1.85 0.89 -19.57
N VAL A 122 2.56 0.57 -18.49
CA VAL A 122 3.91 1.11 -18.21
C VAL A 122 4.92 0.80 -19.33
N ALA A 123 4.71 -0.28 -20.08
CA ALA A 123 5.58 -0.68 -21.18
C ALA A 123 5.53 0.28 -22.38
N ASN A 124 4.37 0.86 -22.67
CA ASN A 124 4.17 1.80 -23.78
C ASN A 124 4.15 3.26 -23.31
N TRP A 125 4.73 3.56 -22.15
CA TRP A 125 4.72 4.91 -21.61
C TRP A 125 5.47 5.88 -22.54
N PRO A 126 4.93 7.09 -22.81
CA PRO A 126 5.49 8.01 -23.81
C PRO A 126 6.90 8.53 -23.50
N SER A 127 7.38 8.34 -22.27
CA SER A 127 8.69 8.80 -21.81
C SER A 127 9.78 7.79 -22.22
N ASN A 128 10.48 8.07 -23.32
CA ASN A 128 11.68 7.34 -23.73
C ASN A 128 12.91 8.29 -23.79
N PRO A 129 13.94 8.09 -22.95
CA PRO A 129 14.07 7.01 -21.95
C PRO A 129 13.16 7.21 -20.72
N LEU A 130 12.82 6.11 -20.05
CA LEU A 130 12.06 6.13 -18.79
C LEU A 130 12.83 6.90 -17.71
N PRO A 131 12.16 7.60 -16.78
CA PRO A 131 12.84 8.28 -15.68
C PRO A 131 13.65 7.30 -14.81
N PRO A 132 14.84 7.67 -14.30
CA PRO A 132 15.71 6.73 -13.59
C PRO A 132 15.06 6.10 -12.35
N TYR A 133 14.26 6.85 -11.58
CA TYR A 133 13.54 6.30 -10.42
C TYR A 133 12.55 5.18 -10.80
N LEU A 134 11.91 5.29 -11.98
CA LEU A 134 11.00 4.28 -12.50
C LEU A 134 11.78 3.06 -13.01
N GLN A 135 12.92 3.29 -13.65
CA GLN A 135 13.84 2.22 -14.05
C GLN A 135 14.30 1.37 -12.86
N TYR A 136 14.70 2.02 -11.75
CA TYR A 136 15.08 1.33 -10.50
C TYR A 136 13.91 0.56 -9.90
N ALA A 137 12.71 1.15 -9.88
CA ALA A 137 11.53 0.50 -9.33
C ALA A 137 11.11 -0.76 -10.10
N LEU A 138 11.13 -0.69 -11.44
CA LEU A 138 10.86 -1.82 -12.33
C LEU A 138 11.92 -2.92 -12.15
N ALA A 139 13.20 -2.56 -12.19
CA ALA A 139 14.30 -3.51 -12.01
C ALA A 139 14.28 -4.19 -10.63
N CYS A 140 13.93 -3.45 -9.57
CA CYS A 140 13.79 -3.97 -8.21
C CYS A 140 12.77 -5.11 -8.13
N LEU A 141 11.55 -4.89 -8.64
CA LEU A 141 10.52 -5.93 -8.65
C LEU A 141 10.85 -7.06 -9.64
N GLY A 142 11.49 -6.76 -10.77
CA GLY A 142 11.99 -7.77 -11.71
C GLY A 142 13.04 -8.70 -11.09
N ALA A 143 13.94 -8.16 -10.28
CA ALA A 143 14.92 -8.93 -9.51
C ALA A 143 14.23 -9.80 -8.45
N ALA A 144 13.26 -9.24 -7.71
CA ALA A 144 12.51 -10.00 -6.69
C ALA A 144 11.68 -11.15 -7.30
N ALA A 145 11.03 -10.91 -8.44
CA ALA A 145 10.20 -11.90 -9.11
C ALA A 145 11.01 -13.00 -9.80
N SER A 146 12.21 -12.70 -10.30
CA SER A 146 13.10 -13.66 -10.98
C SER A 146 13.84 -14.60 -10.02
N ALA A 147 14.07 -14.20 -8.77
CA ALA A 147 14.82 -14.97 -7.76
C ALA A 147 14.28 -16.40 -7.48
N ARG A 148 13.00 -16.67 -7.79
CA ARG A 148 12.35 -17.99 -7.57
C ARG A 148 11.87 -18.70 -8.83
N ALA A 149 12.09 -18.15 -10.02
CA ALA A 149 11.77 -18.81 -11.29
C ALA A 149 12.77 -19.95 -11.58
N SER A 150 12.64 -21.04 -10.83
CA SER A 150 13.33 -22.31 -11.10
C SER A 150 12.85 -22.87 -12.44
N ASN A 151 13.68 -22.71 -13.48
CA ASN A 151 14.06 -23.77 -14.44
C ASN A 151 14.56 -23.26 -15.80
N THR A 152 14.51 -21.97 -16.14
CA THR A 152 14.99 -21.53 -17.48
C THR A 152 15.62 -20.14 -17.57
N ALA A 153 15.53 -19.26 -16.56
CA ALA A 153 16.09 -17.90 -16.65
C ALA A 153 16.33 -17.27 -15.26
N ALA A 154 17.01 -17.96 -14.35
CA ALA A 154 17.50 -17.31 -13.14
C ALA A 154 18.62 -16.34 -13.55
N TYR A 155 18.39 -15.04 -13.38
CA TYR A 155 19.41 -14.02 -13.56
C TYR A 155 20.49 -14.22 -12.49
N ALA A 156 21.59 -14.86 -12.86
CA ALA A 156 22.81 -14.86 -12.06
C ALA A 156 23.60 -13.62 -12.47
N VAL A 157 23.66 -12.63 -11.57
CA VAL A 157 24.58 -11.50 -11.73
C VAL A 157 25.98 -12.09 -11.93
N ALA A 158 26.75 -11.53 -12.87
CA ALA A 158 28.07 -12.04 -13.25
C ALA A 158 29.06 -12.21 -12.07
N ASN A 159 28.75 -11.64 -10.90
CA ASN A 159 29.58 -11.64 -9.69
C ASN A 159 29.13 -12.61 -8.59
N GLY A 160 28.12 -13.46 -8.81
CA GLY A 160 27.65 -14.43 -7.80
C GLY A 160 26.90 -13.80 -6.61
N THR A 161 26.45 -12.54 -6.74
CA THR A 161 25.57 -11.88 -5.79
C THR A 161 24.17 -12.49 -5.79
N ASP A 162 23.59 -12.65 -4.60
CA ASP A 162 22.22 -13.17 -4.44
C ASP A 162 21.23 -12.19 -5.10
N PRO A 163 20.30 -12.65 -5.97
CA PRO A 163 19.26 -11.78 -6.53
C PRO A 163 18.43 -11.03 -5.47
N ALA A 164 18.32 -11.56 -4.25
CA ALA A 164 17.69 -10.86 -3.13
C ALA A 164 18.48 -9.60 -2.70
N ASP A 165 19.81 -9.67 -2.68
CA ASP A 165 20.67 -8.53 -2.36
C ASP A 165 20.61 -7.46 -3.45
N VAL A 166 20.50 -7.88 -4.72
CA VAL A 166 20.32 -6.96 -5.84
C VAL A 166 18.98 -6.23 -5.75
N ALA A 167 17.89 -6.95 -5.51
CA ALA A 167 16.57 -6.33 -5.33
C ALA A 167 16.58 -5.33 -4.16
N ALA A 168 17.22 -5.69 -3.04
CA ALA A 168 17.38 -4.80 -1.89
C ALA A 168 18.20 -3.55 -2.23
N GLY A 169 19.31 -3.69 -2.95
CA GLY A 169 20.14 -2.57 -3.40
C GLY A 169 19.37 -1.62 -4.32
N LEU A 170 18.62 -2.16 -5.29
CA LEU A 170 17.78 -1.39 -6.20
C LEU A 170 16.62 -0.69 -5.47
N PHE A 171 16.04 -1.32 -4.46
CA PHE A 171 15.03 -0.69 -3.60
C PHE A 171 15.59 0.52 -2.84
N ILE A 172 16.77 0.39 -2.24
CA ILE A 172 17.43 1.49 -1.51
C ILE A 172 17.75 2.63 -2.48
N ALA A 173 18.36 2.32 -3.62
CA ALA A 173 18.70 3.28 -4.65
C ALA A 173 17.47 4.03 -5.17
N GLY A 174 16.43 3.30 -5.57
CA GLY A 174 15.18 3.86 -6.09
C GLY A 174 14.45 4.73 -5.06
N THR A 175 14.35 4.28 -3.80
CA THR A 175 13.68 5.04 -2.74
C THR A 175 14.43 6.32 -2.41
N ARG A 176 15.76 6.27 -2.32
CA ARG A 176 16.58 7.47 -2.04
C ARG A 176 16.54 8.46 -3.18
N LEU A 177 16.65 7.98 -4.42
CA LEU A 177 16.54 8.82 -5.60
C LEU A 177 15.17 9.50 -5.66
N TRP A 178 14.10 8.74 -5.39
CA TRP A 178 12.74 9.29 -5.34
C TRP A 178 12.58 10.34 -4.23
N SER A 179 13.12 10.09 -3.03
CA SER A 179 13.11 11.06 -1.94
C SER A 179 13.88 12.33 -2.27
N VAL A 180 15.09 12.22 -2.84
CA VAL A 180 15.88 13.39 -3.25
C VAL A 180 15.15 14.19 -4.32
N MET A 181 14.52 13.51 -5.28
CA MET A 181 13.68 14.16 -6.28
C MET A 181 12.52 14.91 -5.62
N LEU A 182 11.81 14.32 -4.66
CA LEU A 182 10.72 15.00 -3.95
C LEU A 182 11.16 16.31 -3.26
N GLU A 183 12.37 16.31 -2.71
CA GLU A 183 12.94 17.44 -1.95
C GLU A 183 13.55 18.51 -2.87
N VAL A 184 14.24 18.11 -3.93
CA VAL A 184 14.93 19.03 -4.86
C VAL A 184 13.97 19.56 -5.93
N ASP A 185 13.10 18.71 -6.47
CA ASP A 185 12.14 19.05 -7.49
C ASP A 185 10.78 18.41 -7.21
N ASN A 186 10.01 19.11 -6.37
CA ASN A 186 8.67 18.68 -6.02
C ASN A 186 7.71 18.62 -7.23
N ARG A 187 8.03 19.26 -8.37
CA ARG A 187 7.20 19.20 -9.58
C ARG A 187 7.37 17.84 -10.25
N GLU A 188 8.60 17.34 -10.37
CA GLU A 188 8.87 16.02 -10.92
C GLU A 188 8.24 14.90 -10.06
N ALA A 189 8.26 15.04 -8.73
CA ALA A 189 7.60 14.09 -7.84
C ALA A 189 6.06 14.07 -7.94
N ARG A 190 5.46 15.08 -8.60
CA ARG A 190 4.03 15.14 -8.93
C ARG A 190 3.72 14.58 -10.32
N MET A 191 4.68 13.93 -10.99
CA MET A 191 4.42 13.19 -12.21
C MET A 191 3.79 11.83 -11.91
N LEU A 192 2.97 11.31 -12.84
CA LEU A 192 2.30 10.03 -12.65
C LEU A 192 3.31 8.87 -12.60
N GLU A 193 4.40 9.00 -13.36
CA GLU A 193 5.57 8.12 -13.35
C GLU A 193 6.19 8.01 -11.95
N ALA A 194 6.29 9.13 -11.24
CA ALA A 194 6.83 9.16 -9.88
C ALA A 194 5.90 8.41 -8.91
N VAL A 195 4.58 8.53 -9.07
CA VAL A 195 3.58 7.79 -8.28
C VAL A 195 3.64 6.29 -8.59
N ILE A 196 3.75 5.91 -9.87
CA ILE A 196 3.91 4.51 -10.29
C ILE A 196 5.18 3.93 -9.69
N ALA A 197 6.33 4.59 -9.86
CA ALA A 197 7.61 4.13 -9.32
C ALA A 197 7.56 3.93 -7.81
N ALA A 198 6.99 4.89 -7.08
CA ALA A 198 6.85 4.77 -5.64
C ALA A 198 5.90 3.64 -5.23
N SER A 199 4.80 3.41 -5.96
CA SER A 199 3.89 2.28 -5.73
C SER A 199 4.61 0.94 -5.87
N LEU A 200 5.45 0.79 -6.90
CA LEU A 200 6.26 -0.41 -7.11
C LEU A 200 7.31 -0.61 -5.99
N LEU A 201 7.98 0.47 -5.57
CA LEU A 201 8.93 0.42 -4.45
C LEU A 201 8.23 0.09 -3.11
N ILE A 202 7.05 0.66 -2.84
CA ILE A 202 6.21 0.32 -1.67
C ILE A 202 5.86 -1.16 -1.69
N THR A 203 5.54 -1.72 -2.86
CA THR A 203 5.23 -3.16 -3.01
C THR A 203 6.36 -4.03 -2.48
N TYR A 204 7.59 -3.76 -2.90
CA TYR A 204 8.78 -4.47 -2.41
C TYR A 204 8.97 -4.26 -0.90
N GLY A 205 8.90 -3.02 -0.44
CA GLY A 205 9.17 -2.67 0.96
C GLY A 205 8.14 -3.23 1.95
N VAL A 206 6.86 -3.25 1.60
CA VAL A 206 5.78 -3.91 2.37
C VAL A 206 6.06 -5.40 2.48
N LEU A 207 6.49 -6.03 1.37
CA LEU A 207 6.79 -7.45 1.29
C LEU A 207 8.24 -7.78 1.68
N SER A 208 8.90 -6.90 2.41
CA SER A 208 10.21 -7.14 3.04
C SER A 208 10.06 -7.43 4.54
N THR A 209 11.04 -8.16 5.08
CA THR A 209 11.19 -8.42 6.51
C THR A 209 12.14 -7.46 7.22
N ASP A 210 12.93 -6.71 6.46
CA ASP A 210 13.86 -5.74 7.03
C ASP A 210 13.11 -4.54 7.63
N ARG A 211 13.39 -4.24 8.91
CA ARG A 211 12.77 -3.11 9.64
C ARG A 211 13.10 -1.76 9.00
N ALA A 212 14.29 -1.58 8.44
CA ALA A 212 14.69 -0.38 7.73
C ALA A 212 13.88 -0.22 6.44
N TYR A 213 13.75 -1.28 5.63
CA TYR A 213 12.99 -1.21 4.38
C TYR A 213 11.51 -0.99 4.63
N ARG A 214 10.96 -1.63 5.68
CA ARG A 214 9.61 -1.35 6.18
C ARG A 214 9.43 0.13 6.55
N ARG A 215 10.39 0.72 7.28
CA ARG A 215 10.30 2.13 7.68
C ARG A 215 10.35 3.06 6.46
N MET A 216 11.26 2.80 5.52
CA MET A 216 11.36 3.52 4.25
C MET A 216 10.05 3.43 3.45
N SER A 217 9.47 2.23 3.32
CA SER A 217 8.21 2.02 2.61
C SER A 217 7.02 2.73 3.25
N SER A 218 6.97 2.78 4.60
CA SER A 218 5.93 3.54 5.31
C SER A 218 6.02 5.04 5.04
N VAL A 219 7.24 5.59 5.06
CA VAL A 219 7.47 7.02 4.74
C VAL A 219 7.11 7.31 3.29
N LEU A 220 7.54 6.43 2.37
CA LEU A 220 7.22 6.54 0.95
C LEU A 220 5.71 6.49 0.72
N LEU A 221 5.00 5.58 1.36
CA LEU A 221 3.53 5.47 1.29
C LEU A 221 2.85 6.77 1.77
N CYS A 222 3.24 7.34 2.92
CA CYS A 222 2.69 8.61 3.39
C CYS A 222 2.89 9.76 2.37
N ASN A 223 4.07 9.85 1.78
CA ASN A 223 4.39 10.87 0.79
C ASN A 223 3.56 10.67 -0.48
N VAL A 224 3.47 9.44 -0.98
CA VAL A 224 2.68 9.10 -2.18
C VAL A 224 1.20 9.33 -1.96
N VAL A 225 0.65 9.01 -0.79
CA VAL A 225 -0.74 9.33 -0.43
C VAL A 225 -0.99 10.83 -0.56
N THR A 226 -0.08 11.65 -0.01
CA THR A 226 -0.18 13.11 -0.08
C THR A 226 -0.10 13.62 -1.52
N ILE A 227 0.83 13.10 -2.31
CA ILE A 227 0.98 13.45 -3.73
C ILE A 227 -0.25 13.02 -4.53
N SER A 228 -0.79 11.83 -4.27
CA SER A 228 -1.98 11.30 -4.94
C SER A 228 -3.19 12.20 -4.72
N ARG A 229 -3.38 12.71 -3.50
CA ARG A 229 -4.41 13.71 -3.19
C ARG A 229 -4.18 15.03 -3.92
N ARG A 230 -2.92 15.53 -3.95
CA ARG A 230 -2.57 16.75 -4.71
C ARG A 230 -2.75 16.62 -6.21
N LEU A 231 -2.61 15.41 -6.74
CA LEU A 231 -2.88 15.08 -8.14
C LEU A 231 -4.35 14.77 -8.42
N HIS A 232 -5.22 14.89 -7.41
CA HIS A 232 -6.63 14.57 -7.50
C HIS A 232 -6.87 13.15 -8.04
N LEU A 233 -5.97 12.19 -7.79
CA LEU A 233 -6.15 10.79 -8.20
C LEU A 233 -7.39 10.15 -7.53
N PRO A 234 -7.63 10.32 -6.21
CA PRO A 234 -8.86 9.88 -5.59
C PRO A 234 -10.09 10.58 -6.16
N GLU A 235 -9.94 11.80 -6.67
CA GLU A 235 -11.02 12.66 -7.17
C GLU A 235 -11.17 12.64 -8.70
N GLY A 236 -10.52 11.70 -9.39
CA GLY A 236 -10.35 11.73 -10.84
C GLY A 236 -11.66 11.75 -11.64
N CYS A 237 -12.78 11.38 -11.02
CA CYS A 237 -14.13 11.42 -11.62
C CYS A 237 -15.11 12.29 -10.82
N SER A 238 -14.61 13.19 -9.98
CA SER A 238 -15.46 14.12 -9.25
C SER A 238 -16.13 15.09 -10.21
N PRO A 239 -17.46 15.32 -10.09
CA PRO A 239 -18.20 16.23 -10.97
C PRO A 239 -17.69 17.68 -10.93
N LEU A 240 -16.93 18.05 -9.89
CA LEU A 240 -16.30 19.36 -9.74
C LEU A 240 -15.06 19.56 -10.65
N TYR A 241 -14.42 18.46 -11.04
CA TYR A 241 -13.16 18.46 -11.79
C TYR A 241 -13.26 17.81 -13.18
N THR A 242 -14.41 17.19 -13.50
CA THR A 242 -14.68 16.68 -14.84
C THR A 242 -14.96 17.84 -15.80
N SER A 243 -13.92 18.33 -16.48
CA SER A 243 -14.12 19.01 -17.75
C SER A 243 -14.59 17.97 -18.78
N SER A 244 -15.46 18.39 -19.71
CA SER A 244 -15.99 17.54 -20.79
C SER A 244 -14.91 17.00 -21.76
N GLU A 245 -13.62 17.31 -21.53
CA GLU A 245 -12.53 17.14 -22.51
C GLU A 245 -11.44 16.16 -22.09
N LEU A 246 -11.54 15.51 -20.92
CA LEU A 246 -10.55 14.51 -20.50
C LEU A 246 -10.74 13.19 -21.28
N PRO A 247 -9.70 12.64 -21.92
CA PRO A 247 -9.79 11.38 -22.63
C PRO A 247 -10.06 10.23 -21.65
N GLU A 248 -10.95 9.32 -22.01
CA GLU A 248 -11.36 8.17 -21.17
C GLU A 248 -10.18 7.28 -20.73
N LYS A 249 -9.11 7.23 -21.55
CA LYS A 249 -7.88 6.49 -21.26
C LYS A 249 -7.20 7.03 -19.98
N ASP A 250 -7.13 8.33 -19.80
CA ASP A 250 -6.47 8.95 -18.64
C ASP A 250 -7.26 8.67 -17.35
N VAL A 251 -8.58 8.67 -17.44
CA VAL A 251 -9.47 8.34 -16.30
C VAL A 251 -9.28 6.88 -15.86
N THR A 252 -9.14 5.98 -16.83
CA THR A 252 -8.93 4.55 -16.58
C THR A 252 -7.58 4.29 -15.93
N ILE A 253 -6.51 4.91 -16.43
CA ILE A 253 -5.16 4.80 -15.86
C ILE A 253 -5.15 5.30 -14.40
N LYS A 254 -5.71 6.50 -14.15
CA LYS A 254 -5.75 7.08 -12.80
C LYS A 254 -6.56 6.22 -11.82
N SER A 255 -7.72 5.72 -12.25
CA SER A 255 -8.58 4.86 -11.41
C SER A 255 -7.90 3.52 -11.09
N SER A 256 -7.19 2.95 -12.06
CA SER A 256 -6.46 1.68 -11.88
C SER A 256 -5.24 1.85 -10.97
N LEU A 257 -4.47 2.92 -11.14
CA LEU A 257 -3.38 3.26 -10.24
C LEU A 257 -3.86 3.52 -8.81
N MET A 258 -4.98 4.24 -8.65
CA MET A 258 -5.60 4.47 -7.35
C MET A 258 -6.07 3.16 -6.70
N SER A 259 -6.62 2.24 -7.50
CA SER A 259 -7.00 0.89 -7.04
C SER A 259 -5.79 0.09 -6.55
N TYR A 260 -4.65 0.21 -7.24
CA TYR A 260 -3.38 -0.39 -6.81
C TYR A 260 -2.85 0.23 -5.51
N LEU A 261 -2.87 1.56 -5.39
CA LEU A 261 -2.47 2.25 -4.17
C LEU A 261 -3.33 1.87 -2.96
N LEU A 262 -4.64 1.71 -3.15
CA LEU A 262 -5.55 1.23 -2.10
C LEU A 262 -5.19 -0.19 -1.64
N LEU A 263 -4.85 -1.08 -2.58
CA LEU A 263 -4.38 -2.41 -2.26
C LEU A 263 -3.12 -2.34 -1.39
N LEU A 264 -2.11 -1.59 -1.81
CA LEU A 264 -0.85 -1.46 -1.08
C LEU A 264 -1.04 -0.87 0.31
N ASP A 265 -1.84 0.19 0.43
CA ASP A 265 -2.18 0.81 1.71
C ASP A 265 -2.89 -0.17 2.66
N THR A 266 -3.87 -0.93 2.13
CA THR A 266 -4.61 -1.91 2.92
C THR A 266 -3.71 -3.09 3.34
N ILE A 267 -2.86 -3.60 2.45
CA ILE A 267 -1.94 -4.69 2.78
C ILE A 267 -0.86 -4.24 3.77
N HIS A 268 -0.34 -3.01 3.64
CA HIS A 268 0.54 -2.39 4.63
C HIS A 268 -0.14 -2.31 6.00
N ALA A 269 -1.40 -1.86 6.04
CA ALA A 269 -2.20 -1.79 7.25
C ALA A 269 -2.40 -3.18 7.90
N VAL A 270 -2.74 -4.20 7.11
CA VAL A 270 -2.91 -5.59 7.59
C VAL A 270 -1.60 -6.16 8.11
N HIS A 271 -0.54 -6.09 7.31
CA HIS A 271 0.74 -6.73 7.62
C HIS A 271 1.38 -6.19 8.89
N TYR A 272 1.21 -4.89 9.11
CA TYR A 272 1.87 -4.18 10.21
C TYR A 272 0.97 -3.83 11.37
N GLY A 273 -0.31 -4.16 11.28
CA GLY A 273 -1.30 -3.71 12.24
C GLY A 273 -1.31 -2.19 12.31
N LEU A 274 -1.48 -1.51 11.16
CA LEU A 274 -1.67 -0.07 11.04
C LEU A 274 -3.10 0.27 10.54
N ALA A 275 -3.46 1.54 10.56
CA ALA A 275 -4.71 2.01 9.94
C ALA A 275 -4.42 2.34 8.47
N PRO A 276 -5.34 2.03 7.53
CA PRO A 276 -5.25 2.51 6.17
C PRO A 276 -5.26 4.04 6.12
N HIS A 277 -4.53 4.63 5.18
CA HIS A 277 -4.46 6.07 4.96
C HIS A 277 -5.62 6.58 4.10
N PHE A 278 -6.14 5.76 3.19
CA PHE A 278 -7.23 6.13 2.31
C PHE A 278 -8.60 5.78 2.91
N SER A 279 -9.53 6.75 2.85
CA SER A 279 -10.94 6.54 3.21
C SER A 279 -11.79 6.22 1.98
N ARG A 280 -12.80 5.38 2.12
CA ARG A 280 -13.83 5.20 1.07
C ARG A 280 -14.49 6.52 0.64
N THR A 281 -14.57 7.50 1.56
CA THR A 281 -15.26 8.79 1.35
C THR A 281 -14.45 9.81 0.56
N GLU A 282 -13.19 9.52 0.23
CA GLU A 282 -12.40 10.33 -0.71
C GLU A 282 -12.29 9.68 -2.10
N LEU A 283 -12.77 8.45 -2.29
CA LEU A 283 -12.67 7.71 -3.56
C LEU A 283 -13.80 8.07 -4.54
N PHE A 284 -13.54 9.01 -5.45
CA PHE A 284 -14.34 9.30 -6.65
C PHE A 284 -13.63 8.76 -7.90
N ILE A 285 -13.47 7.43 -7.97
CA ILE A 285 -12.87 6.73 -9.11
C ILE A 285 -13.92 5.90 -9.88
N ARG A 286 -13.55 5.49 -11.10
CA ARG A 286 -14.30 4.48 -11.85
C ARG A 286 -13.86 3.08 -11.46
N MET A 287 -14.78 2.13 -11.59
CA MET A 287 -14.43 0.72 -11.53
C MET A 287 -13.45 0.39 -12.66
N PRO A 288 -12.37 -0.38 -12.39
CA PRO A 288 -11.33 -0.64 -13.38
C PRO A 288 -11.83 -1.28 -14.67
N SER A 289 -12.83 -2.18 -14.62
CA SER A 289 -13.33 -2.87 -15.82
C SER A 289 -14.67 -2.35 -16.30
N SER A 290 -15.64 -2.20 -15.39
CA SER A 290 -17.01 -1.88 -15.78
C SER A 290 -17.29 -0.39 -15.96
N ASN A 291 -16.32 0.47 -15.61
CA ASN A 291 -16.42 1.93 -15.74
C ASN A 291 -17.64 2.55 -15.01
N HIS A 292 -18.25 1.83 -14.08
CA HIS A 292 -19.25 2.39 -13.16
C HIS A 292 -18.58 3.27 -12.11
N GLN A 293 -19.34 4.14 -11.47
CA GLN A 293 -18.82 4.91 -10.34
C GLN A 293 -18.65 3.99 -9.12
N PHE A 294 -17.42 3.95 -8.58
CA PHE A 294 -17.07 3.09 -7.44
C PHE A 294 -18.04 3.25 -6.25
N ARG A 295 -18.32 4.50 -5.83
CA ARG A 295 -19.19 4.77 -4.68
C ARG A 295 -20.59 4.22 -4.83
N THR A 296 -21.15 4.31 -6.02
CA THR A 296 -22.51 3.84 -6.29
C THR A 296 -22.60 2.34 -6.09
N LEU A 297 -21.60 1.60 -6.58
CA LEU A 297 -21.54 0.15 -6.41
C LEU A 297 -21.21 -0.26 -4.98
N TYR A 298 -20.26 0.42 -4.34
CA TYR A 298 -19.92 0.17 -2.94
C TYR A 298 -21.11 0.43 -2.00
N ASN A 299 -21.84 1.53 -2.22
CA ASN A 299 -23.06 1.84 -1.48
C ASN A 299 -24.16 0.80 -1.76
N SER A 300 -24.29 0.36 -3.01
CA SER A 300 -25.23 -0.71 -3.37
C SER A 300 -24.93 -2.00 -2.62
N LEU A 301 -23.65 -2.39 -2.59
CA LEU A 301 -23.16 -3.57 -1.90
C LEU A 301 -23.36 -3.49 -0.38
N THR A 302 -23.18 -2.33 0.25
CA THR A 302 -23.31 -2.15 1.70
C THR A 302 -24.75 -1.96 2.17
N HIS A 303 -25.60 -1.31 1.38
CA HIS A 303 -27.00 -1.03 1.74
C HIS A 303 -28.00 -2.07 1.22
N GLY A 304 -27.53 -3.06 0.45
CA GLY A 304 -28.38 -4.17 -0.02
C GLY A 304 -29.16 -3.88 -1.30
N TYR A 305 -28.72 -2.92 -2.10
CA TYR A 305 -29.24 -2.72 -3.45
C TYR A 305 -28.61 -3.71 -4.43
N ALA A 306 -29.31 -3.99 -5.54
CA ALA A 306 -28.82 -4.89 -6.57
C ALA A 306 -27.60 -4.28 -7.29
N LEU A 307 -26.56 -5.10 -7.50
CA LEU A 307 -25.43 -4.73 -8.34
C LEU A 307 -25.79 -4.93 -9.83
N PRO A 308 -25.34 -4.03 -10.73
CA PRO A 308 -25.48 -4.21 -12.17
C PRO A 308 -24.87 -5.52 -12.65
N GLN A 309 -25.46 -6.14 -13.68
CA GLN A 309 -25.06 -7.46 -14.16
C GLN A 309 -23.71 -7.48 -14.89
N ASP A 310 -23.31 -6.34 -15.44
CA ASP A 310 -22.04 -6.10 -16.13
C ASP A 310 -20.84 -5.93 -15.18
N VAL A 311 -21.09 -5.66 -13.89
CA VAL A 311 -20.06 -5.59 -12.85
C VAL A 311 -19.74 -7.00 -12.34
N ARG A 312 -19.00 -7.79 -13.11
CA ARG A 312 -18.63 -9.18 -12.73
C ARG A 312 -17.15 -9.48 -12.92
N SER A 313 -16.35 -8.48 -13.29
CA SER A 313 -14.93 -8.69 -13.53
C SER A 313 -14.18 -8.97 -12.22
N ARG A 314 -12.98 -9.55 -12.36
CA ARG A 314 -12.11 -9.88 -11.24
C ARG A 314 -11.58 -8.62 -10.55
N GLU A 315 -11.22 -7.63 -11.35
CA GLU A 315 -10.71 -6.32 -10.96
C GLU A 315 -11.73 -5.61 -10.05
N ASP A 316 -13.00 -5.61 -10.49
CA ASP A 316 -14.08 -4.94 -9.80
C ASP A 316 -14.39 -5.63 -8.46
N GLY A 317 -14.42 -6.97 -8.48
CA GLY A 317 -14.58 -7.79 -7.28
C GLY A 317 -13.45 -7.56 -6.27
N LEU A 318 -12.20 -7.51 -6.74
CA LEU A 318 -11.02 -7.28 -5.91
C LEU A 318 -11.04 -5.89 -5.27
N LEU A 319 -11.33 -4.83 -6.03
CA LEU A 319 -11.40 -3.46 -5.52
C LEU A 319 -12.44 -3.34 -4.38
N LEU A 320 -13.63 -3.91 -4.57
CA LEU A 320 -14.68 -3.90 -3.55
C LEU A 320 -14.24 -4.66 -2.27
N LEU A 321 -13.52 -5.78 -2.39
CA LEU A 321 -12.98 -6.49 -1.22
C LEU A 321 -11.93 -5.70 -0.47
N ILE A 322 -11.01 -5.03 -1.19
CA ILE A 322 -9.94 -4.24 -0.58
C ILE A 322 -10.56 -3.11 0.25
N VAL A 323 -11.57 -2.42 -0.28
CA VAL A 323 -12.21 -1.33 0.46
C VAL A 323 -13.05 -1.86 1.62
N LEU A 324 -13.73 -3.00 1.48
CA LEU A 324 -14.38 -3.66 2.61
C LEU A 324 -13.38 -4.01 3.72
N LEU A 325 -12.20 -4.54 3.36
CA LEU A 325 -11.15 -4.86 4.31
C LEU A 325 -10.61 -3.60 5.01
N SER A 326 -10.39 -2.51 4.26
CA SER A 326 -10.01 -1.21 4.81
C SER A 326 -11.03 -0.70 5.84
N ASP A 327 -12.32 -0.73 5.49
CA ASP A 327 -13.43 -0.34 6.38
C ASP A 327 -13.51 -1.22 7.64
N ILE A 328 -13.25 -2.52 7.51
CA ILE A 328 -13.22 -3.46 8.64
C ILE A 328 -12.08 -3.08 9.60
N ILE A 329 -10.87 -2.86 9.07
CA ILE A 329 -9.71 -2.46 9.88
C ILE A 329 -10.00 -1.14 10.58
N TYR A 330 -10.51 -0.15 9.85
CA TYR A 330 -10.87 1.16 10.40
C TYR A 330 -11.92 1.04 11.52
N THR A 331 -13.01 0.31 11.27
CA THR A 331 -14.09 0.09 12.25
C THR A 331 -13.56 -0.58 13.52
N GLN A 332 -12.70 -1.59 13.38
CA GLN A 332 -12.07 -2.25 14.53
C GLN A 332 -11.20 -1.29 15.33
N ARG A 333 -10.40 -0.44 14.66
CA ARG A 333 -9.53 0.54 15.33
C ARG A 333 -10.33 1.57 16.10
N CYS A 334 -11.33 2.17 15.46
CA CYS A 334 -12.09 3.28 16.03
C CYS A 334 -12.93 2.84 17.24
N HIS A 335 -13.48 1.61 17.21
CA HIS A 335 -14.44 1.19 18.22
C HIS A 335 -13.87 0.22 19.28
N LEU A 336 -12.80 -0.53 18.99
CA LEU A 336 -12.18 -1.45 19.95
C LEU A 336 -10.99 -0.84 20.72
N SER A 337 -10.42 0.27 20.24
CA SER A 337 -9.36 0.98 20.98
C SER A 337 -9.88 1.77 22.19
N MET A 338 -11.20 1.83 22.39
CA MET A 338 -11.82 2.47 23.54
C MET A 338 -11.93 1.45 24.67
N PRO A 339 -11.16 1.57 25.77
CA PRO A 339 -11.30 0.69 26.91
C PRO A 339 -12.65 0.98 27.57
N PHE A 340 -13.66 0.16 27.29
CA PHE A 340 -14.84 0.15 28.12
C PHE A 340 -14.50 -0.57 29.41
N PHE A 341 -14.94 0.02 30.51
CA PHE A 341 -15.11 -0.65 31.79
C PHE A 341 -15.99 -1.89 31.55
N THR A 342 -15.41 -3.02 31.16
CA THR A 342 -16.01 -4.31 31.42
C THR A 342 -15.96 -4.48 32.92
N ASP A 343 -17.08 -4.09 33.53
CA ASP A 343 -17.43 -4.45 34.89
C ASP A 343 -17.03 -5.91 35.10
N ARG A 344 -16.16 -6.13 36.09
CA ARG A 344 -15.92 -7.45 36.67
C ARG A 344 -17.24 -7.88 37.30
N GLN A 345 -18.15 -8.39 36.50
CA GLN A 345 -19.22 -9.21 37.01
C GLN A 345 -18.90 -10.66 36.73
N ASP A 346 -18.30 -11.25 37.76
CA ASP A 346 -18.40 -12.67 38.09
C ASP A 346 -19.76 -13.21 37.68
N GLY A 347 -19.75 -14.09 36.69
CA GLY A 347 -20.91 -14.84 36.24
C GLY A 347 -20.42 -16.16 35.70
N VAL A 348 -20.21 -17.11 36.61
CA VAL A 348 -19.97 -18.53 36.32
C VAL A 348 -21.21 -19.10 35.62
N ALA A 349 -21.37 -18.82 34.33
CA ALA A 349 -22.35 -19.48 33.48
C ALA A 349 -21.95 -19.32 32.00
N ASP A 350 -21.60 -20.47 31.44
CA ASP A 350 -21.68 -20.78 30.01
C ASP A 350 -20.57 -20.29 29.07
N ARG A 351 -19.40 -20.91 29.22
CA ARG A 351 -18.26 -20.88 28.26
C ARG A 351 -18.52 -21.68 26.97
N SER A 352 -19.78 -22.02 26.64
CA SER A 352 -20.11 -22.92 25.52
C SER A 352 -20.80 -22.24 24.31
N SER A 353 -21.02 -20.92 24.31
CA SER A 353 -21.63 -20.21 23.17
C SER A 353 -20.58 -19.61 22.23
N SER A 354 -20.08 -20.44 21.30
CA SER A 354 -19.15 -20.10 20.22
C SER A 354 -19.84 -19.28 19.11
N ASN A 355 -20.20 -18.02 19.38
CA ASN A 355 -20.54 -17.00 18.37
C ASN A 355 -20.88 -15.72 19.12
N ARG A 356 -19.91 -14.86 19.38
CA ARG A 356 -20.20 -13.53 19.95
C ARG A 356 -19.60 -12.45 19.06
N ILE A 357 -20.26 -12.24 17.91
CA ILE A 357 -20.57 -10.86 17.57
C ILE A 357 -21.56 -10.44 18.68
N PRO A 358 -21.18 -9.52 19.58
CA PRO A 358 -22.05 -9.16 20.69
C PRO A 358 -23.39 -8.70 20.14
N LEU A 359 -24.48 -9.34 20.55
CA LEU A 359 -25.82 -9.01 20.05
C LEU A 359 -26.13 -7.55 20.46
N ARG A 360 -26.64 -6.76 19.51
CA ARG A 360 -27.06 -5.38 19.77
C ARG A 360 -28.12 -5.39 20.87
N SER A 361 -27.78 -4.87 22.06
CA SER A 361 -28.79 -4.63 23.09
C SER A 361 -29.68 -3.48 22.63
N PRO A 362 -30.99 -3.69 22.41
CA PRO A 362 -31.89 -2.61 22.01
C PRO A 362 -32.10 -1.57 23.13
N TYR A 363 -31.64 -1.87 24.35
CA TYR A 363 -31.81 -1.04 25.54
C TYR A 363 -30.63 -0.10 25.84
N VAL A 364 -29.54 -0.17 25.06
CA VAL A 364 -28.39 0.76 25.18
C VAL A 364 -27.98 1.28 23.79
N PRO A 365 -28.83 2.10 23.14
CA PRO A 365 -28.48 2.72 21.87
C PRO A 365 -27.30 3.69 22.05
N LEU A 366 -26.48 3.86 21.00
CA LEU A 366 -25.41 4.87 20.90
C LEU A 366 -24.10 4.59 21.68
N THR A 367 -23.85 3.35 22.10
CA THR A 367 -22.49 2.97 22.57
C THR A 367 -21.59 2.62 21.39
N SER A 368 -20.27 2.81 21.51
CA SER A 368 -19.34 2.38 20.47
C SER A 368 -19.43 0.88 20.19
N GLN A 369 -19.77 0.06 21.20
CA GLN A 369 -19.98 -1.37 21.04
C GLN A 369 -21.23 -1.67 20.21
N SER A 370 -22.32 -0.93 20.43
CA SER A 370 -23.54 -1.04 19.62
C SER A 370 -23.31 -0.60 18.17
N GLU A 371 -22.51 0.45 17.97
CA GLU A 371 -22.12 0.95 16.64
C GLU A 371 -21.21 -0.05 15.93
N TYR A 372 -20.19 -0.58 16.63
CA TYR A 372 -19.31 -1.63 16.12
C TYR A 372 -20.09 -2.86 15.69
N THR A 373 -21.06 -3.30 16.51
CA THR A 373 -21.92 -4.44 16.21
C THR A 373 -22.74 -4.19 14.96
N ARG A 374 -23.35 -3.01 14.84
CA ARG A 374 -24.14 -2.61 13.67
C ARG A 374 -23.28 -2.61 12.41
N LEU A 375 -22.15 -1.91 12.43
CA LEU A 375 -21.22 -1.82 11.30
C LEU A 375 -20.67 -3.20 10.92
N SER A 376 -20.34 -4.05 11.90
CA SER A 376 -19.86 -5.42 11.63
C SER A 376 -20.92 -6.28 10.96
N ALA A 377 -22.20 -6.12 11.35
CA ALA A 377 -23.30 -6.82 10.71
C ALA A 377 -23.52 -6.34 9.26
N ASP A 378 -23.44 -5.03 9.02
CA ASP A 378 -23.56 -4.44 7.69
C ASP A 378 -22.42 -4.90 6.76
N LEU A 379 -21.17 -4.92 7.27
CA LEU A 379 -19.99 -5.41 6.57
C LEU A 379 -20.07 -6.91 6.28
N LEU A 380 -20.56 -7.71 7.23
CA LEU A 380 -20.80 -9.14 7.01
C LEU A 380 -21.86 -9.37 5.92
N ALA A 381 -22.97 -8.61 5.94
CA ALA A 381 -24.00 -8.68 4.91
C ALA A 381 -23.46 -8.27 3.54
N ALA A 382 -22.61 -7.24 3.47
CA ALA A 382 -21.92 -6.82 2.26
C ALA A 382 -21.02 -7.94 1.72
N LEU A 383 -20.25 -8.63 2.58
CA LEU A 383 -19.44 -9.79 2.19
C LEU A 383 -20.27 -10.96 1.66
N CYS A 384 -21.44 -11.22 2.23
CA CYS A 384 -22.35 -12.26 1.71
C CYS A 384 -22.88 -11.89 0.30
N ARG A 385 -23.26 -10.63 0.09
CA ARG A 385 -23.68 -10.14 -1.23
C ARG A 385 -22.55 -10.16 -2.25
N TRP A 386 -21.33 -9.83 -1.81
CA TRP A 386 -20.14 -9.92 -2.65
C TRP A 386 -19.93 -11.37 -3.13
N GLU A 387 -20.02 -12.35 -2.23
CA GLU A 387 -19.88 -13.78 -2.59
C GLU A 387 -20.96 -14.23 -3.58
N GLN A 388 -22.22 -13.88 -3.34
CA GLN A 388 -23.31 -14.20 -4.26
C GLN A 388 -23.08 -13.67 -5.69
N HIS A 389 -22.45 -12.50 -5.82
CA HIS A 389 -22.27 -11.82 -7.10
C HIS A 389 -20.96 -12.21 -7.81
N PHE A 390 -19.86 -12.31 -7.07
CA PHE A 390 -18.51 -12.45 -7.62
C PHE A 390 -17.91 -13.85 -7.51
N GLN A 391 -18.36 -14.72 -6.60
CA GLN A 391 -17.67 -15.99 -6.29
C GLN A 391 -17.36 -16.86 -7.52
N ARG A 392 -18.25 -16.86 -8.53
CA ARG A 392 -18.10 -17.65 -9.75
C ARG A 392 -17.23 -17.02 -10.83
N HIS A 393 -16.87 -15.76 -10.67
CA HIS A 393 -16.21 -14.95 -11.70
C HIS A 393 -14.79 -14.53 -11.31
N VAL A 394 -14.38 -14.76 -10.07
CA VAL A 394 -13.06 -14.36 -9.54
C VAL A 394 -12.12 -15.56 -9.42
N GLY A 395 -10.81 -15.29 -9.47
CA GLY A 395 -9.78 -16.30 -9.26
C GLY A 395 -9.71 -16.78 -7.80
N THR A 396 -9.04 -17.91 -7.59
CA THR A 396 -8.90 -18.52 -6.25
C THR A 396 -8.09 -17.65 -5.28
N ASP A 397 -7.17 -16.84 -5.80
CA ASP A 397 -6.39 -15.86 -5.06
C ASP A 397 -7.27 -14.74 -4.46
N VAL A 398 -8.28 -14.29 -5.19
CA VAL A 398 -9.27 -13.31 -4.72
C VAL A 398 -10.27 -13.96 -3.76
N LEU A 399 -10.62 -15.23 -3.96
CA LEU A 399 -11.42 -16.00 -2.98
C LEU A 399 -10.66 -16.21 -1.67
N ALA A 400 -9.36 -16.48 -1.71
CA ALA A 400 -8.53 -16.54 -0.51
C ALA A 400 -8.56 -15.20 0.23
N LEU A 401 -8.44 -14.07 -0.49
CA LEU A 401 -8.62 -12.76 0.12
C LEU A 401 -10.01 -12.59 0.74
N TYR A 402 -11.07 -13.01 0.05
CA TYR A 402 -12.44 -12.96 0.57
C TYR A 402 -12.60 -13.66 1.93
N TYR A 403 -12.12 -14.91 2.04
CA TYR A 403 -12.16 -15.64 3.31
C TYR A 403 -11.26 -14.99 4.37
N PHE A 404 -10.15 -14.38 3.96
CA PHE A 404 -9.33 -13.58 4.85
C PHE A 404 -10.06 -12.32 5.35
N VAL A 405 -10.87 -11.64 4.51
CA VAL A 405 -11.67 -10.48 4.95
C VAL A 405 -12.71 -10.92 5.98
N LYS A 406 -13.37 -12.07 5.77
CA LYS A 406 -14.24 -12.70 6.79
C LYS A 406 -13.47 -13.03 8.08
N LEU A 407 -12.25 -13.56 7.96
CA LEU A 407 -11.38 -13.86 9.09
C LEU A 407 -11.03 -12.59 9.90
N GLN A 408 -10.58 -11.53 9.24
CA GLN A 408 -10.26 -10.25 9.86
C GLN A 408 -11.47 -9.70 10.61
N LEU A 409 -12.67 -9.75 10.00
CA LEU A 409 -13.90 -9.29 10.65
C LEU A 409 -14.23 -10.09 11.93
N MET A 410 -14.01 -11.41 11.93
CA MET A 410 -14.26 -12.28 13.09
C MET A 410 -13.19 -12.21 14.17
N CYS A 411 -11.96 -11.83 13.82
CA CYS A 411 -10.81 -11.79 14.74
C CYS A 411 -10.12 -10.41 14.69
N PRO A 412 -10.65 -9.40 15.42
CA PRO A 412 -10.09 -8.05 15.39
C PRO A 412 -8.65 -7.94 15.90
N GLU A 413 -8.27 -8.85 16.80
CA GLU A 413 -6.94 -8.91 17.41
C GLU A 413 -5.87 -9.52 16.48
N LEU A 414 -6.20 -9.83 15.22
CA LEU A 414 -5.30 -10.49 14.26
C LEU A 414 -3.94 -9.79 14.14
N GLY A 415 -3.93 -8.45 14.18
CA GLY A 415 -2.71 -7.63 14.07
C GLY A 415 -1.71 -7.81 15.22
N LYS A 416 -2.11 -8.42 16.35
CA LYS A 416 -1.22 -8.70 17.48
C LYS A 416 -0.47 -10.03 17.34
N LEU A 417 -1.02 -10.98 16.57
CA LEU A 417 -0.47 -12.33 16.45
C LEU A 417 0.99 -12.37 15.94
N PRO A 418 1.40 -11.57 14.93
CA PRO A 418 2.79 -11.57 14.47
C PRO A 418 3.79 -11.27 15.60
N ARG A 419 3.45 -10.32 16.49
CA ARG A 419 4.31 -9.97 17.63
C ARG A 419 4.38 -11.10 18.65
N LEU A 420 3.25 -11.75 18.95
CA LEU A 420 3.19 -12.91 19.85
C LEU A 420 3.98 -14.11 19.30
N ALA A 421 4.00 -14.27 17.97
CA ALA A 421 4.79 -15.27 17.28
C ALA A 421 6.30 -14.96 17.23
N GLY A 422 6.73 -13.74 17.61
CA GLY A 422 8.12 -13.29 17.47
C GLY A 422 8.52 -12.97 16.03
N TYR A 423 7.57 -12.61 15.17
CA TYR A 423 7.83 -12.16 13.80
C TYR A 423 8.38 -10.73 13.81
N GLY A 424 9.50 -10.50 13.10
CA GLY A 424 10.12 -9.16 12.98
C GLY A 424 10.91 -8.70 14.21
N THR A 425 11.15 -9.57 15.20
CA THR A 425 11.93 -9.26 16.41
C THR A 425 13.37 -9.77 16.36
N ALA A 426 13.85 -10.21 15.19
CA ALA A 426 15.25 -10.59 15.04
C ALA A 426 16.15 -9.35 15.20
N SER A 427 16.97 -9.36 16.26
CA SER A 427 18.09 -8.42 16.52
C SER A 427 17.77 -7.01 17.05
N SER A 428 17.03 -6.90 18.16
CA SER A 428 17.29 -5.81 19.12
C SER A 428 17.30 -6.33 20.57
N PHE A 429 18.44 -6.90 20.96
CA PHE A 429 18.76 -7.19 22.38
C PHE A 429 18.90 -5.92 23.25
N ARG A 430 18.34 -4.76 22.84
CA ARG A 430 18.52 -3.47 23.50
C ARG A 430 17.33 -2.50 23.48
N GLU A 431 16.12 -2.89 23.04
CA GLU A 431 14.94 -2.04 23.25
C GLU A 431 14.24 -2.41 24.57
N SER A 432 14.69 -1.73 25.63
CA SER A 432 13.99 -1.49 26.90
C SER A 432 13.52 -2.69 27.72
N GLN A 433 14.17 -2.84 28.87
CA GLN A 433 13.61 -3.39 30.11
C GLN A 433 12.38 -2.57 30.57
N ARG A 434 11.29 -2.55 29.80
CA ARG A 434 9.95 -2.35 30.37
C ARG A 434 9.42 -3.75 30.64
N ASN A 435 9.40 -4.10 31.92
CA ASN A 435 8.84 -5.33 32.47
C ASN A 435 7.78 -5.96 31.55
N PRO A 436 8.02 -7.14 30.96
CA PRO A 436 6.93 -7.89 30.37
C PRO A 436 6.01 -8.26 31.55
N SER A 437 4.85 -7.63 31.61
CA SER A 437 3.74 -8.19 32.37
C SER A 437 3.61 -9.67 31.98
N PRO A 438 3.65 -10.63 32.92
CA PRO A 438 3.65 -12.06 32.64
C PRO A 438 2.27 -12.58 32.21
N LEU A 439 1.28 -11.69 32.03
CA LEU A 439 0.03 -12.04 31.38
C LEU A 439 0.26 -12.06 29.88
N VAL A 440 0.66 -13.22 29.35
CA VAL A 440 0.49 -13.55 27.94
C VAL A 440 -0.95 -13.18 27.59
N GLU A 441 -1.17 -12.17 26.75
CA GLU A 441 -2.49 -11.82 26.25
C GLU A 441 -3.05 -13.08 25.57
N GLN A 442 -3.89 -13.83 26.27
CA GLN A 442 -4.57 -14.98 25.70
C GLN A 442 -5.66 -14.44 24.78
N ILE A 443 -5.32 -14.33 23.50
CA ILE A 443 -6.30 -14.05 22.45
C ILE A 443 -7.11 -15.34 22.26
N ASP A 444 -8.39 -15.28 22.61
CA ASP A 444 -9.34 -16.35 22.30
C ASP A 444 -9.78 -16.24 20.84
N ILE A 445 -9.54 -17.30 20.07
CA ILE A 445 -9.84 -17.35 18.64
C ILE A 445 -11.18 -18.09 18.46
N PRO A 446 -12.20 -17.50 17.82
CA PRO A 446 -13.46 -18.20 17.54
C PRO A 446 -13.26 -19.44 16.63
N ASP A 447 -14.08 -20.49 16.79
CA ASP A 447 -13.99 -21.69 15.92
C ASP A 447 -14.21 -21.37 14.44
N LYS A 448 -15.15 -20.46 14.15
CA LYS A 448 -15.42 -19.97 12.80
C LYS A 448 -14.24 -19.22 12.18
N ALA A 449 -13.41 -18.56 12.99
CA ALA A 449 -12.18 -17.92 12.50
C ALA A 449 -11.17 -19.00 12.06
N MET A 450 -11.10 -20.13 12.77
CA MET A 450 -10.27 -21.26 12.34
C MET A 450 -10.77 -21.86 11.03
N GLU A 451 -12.08 -22.02 10.85
CA GLU A 451 -12.68 -22.48 9.57
C GLU A 451 -12.32 -21.55 8.40
N PHE A 452 -12.38 -20.23 8.60
CA PHE A 452 -11.96 -19.28 7.56
C PHE A 452 -10.47 -19.34 7.27
N ALA A 453 -9.61 -19.53 8.28
CA ALA A 453 -8.18 -19.70 8.06
C ALA A 453 -7.90 -20.93 7.18
N TRP A 454 -8.59 -22.04 7.42
CA TRP A 454 -8.51 -23.23 6.58
C TRP A 454 -8.97 -22.96 5.14
N LEU A 455 -10.08 -22.26 4.96
CA LEU A 455 -10.55 -21.89 3.62
C LEU A 455 -9.53 -20.98 2.89
N VAL A 456 -8.84 -20.06 3.58
CA VAL A 456 -7.75 -19.29 2.97
C VAL A 456 -6.66 -20.22 2.43
N LEU A 457 -6.29 -21.25 3.18
CA LEU A 457 -5.32 -22.25 2.73
C LEU A 457 -5.87 -23.07 1.56
N ASP A 458 -7.11 -23.56 1.63
CA ASP A 458 -7.71 -24.41 0.59
C ASP A 458 -7.83 -23.69 -0.77
N TYR A 459 -8.15 -22.39 -0.78
CA TYR A 459 -8.20 -21.61 -2.02
C TYR A 459 -6.81 -21.15 -2.50
N CYS A 460 -5.80 -21.28 -1.65
CA CYS A 460 -4.40 -21.14 -2.03
C CYS A 460 -3.84 -22.47 -2.59
N ASP A 461 -4.15 -23.60 -1.95
CA ASP A 461 -3.70 -24.93 -2.33
C ASP A 461 -4.40 -25.40 -3.62
N GLY A 462 -3.63 -25.75 -4.66
CA GLY A 462 -4.21 -26.38 -5.87
C GLY A 462 -3.80 -25.83 -7.24
N HIS A 463 -3.19 -24.64 -7.34
CA HIS A 463 -2.86 -24.05 -8.66
C HIS A 463 -1.46 -23.42 -8.70
N SER A 464 -0.45 -24.21 -8.31
CA SER A 464 0.95 -23.79 -8.12
C SER A 464 1.69 -23.23 -9.35
N GLN A 465 1.02 -23.04 -10.50
CA GLN A 465 1.64 -22.59 -11.75
C GLN A 465 0.94 -21.40 -12.43
N ALA A 466 -0.17 -20.87 -11.90
CA ALA A 466 -0.79 -19.70 -12.52
C ALA A 466 0.11 -18.46 -12.35
N PRO A 467 0.51 -17.76 -13.43
CA PRO A 467 1.38 -16.58 -13.36
C PRO A 467 0.79 -15.49 -12.45
N GLU A 468 -0.54 -15.40 -12.43
CA GLU A 468 -1.33 -14.47 -11.61
C GLU A 468 -1.05 -14.60 -10.10
N ARG A 469 -0.72 -15.81 -9.63
CA ARG A 469 -0.44 -16.07 -8.20
C ARG A 469 0.90 -15.47 -7.75
N ARG A 470 1.84 -15.28 -8.68
CA ARG A 470 3.14 -14.63 -8.40
C ARG A 470 2.99 -13.13 -8.20
N SER A 471 1.99 -12.53 -8.85
CA SER A 471 1.73 -11.09 -8.79
C SER A 471 0.73 -10.70 -7.69
N ALA A 472 0.01 -11.65 -7.08
CA ALA A 472 -0.91 -11.39 -5.98
C ALA A 472 -0.17 -11.02 -4.67
N VAL A 473 0.12 -9.73 -4.51
CA VAL A 473 0.91 -9.15 -3.40
C VAL A 473 0.30 -9.38 -2.01
N TRP A 474 -0.99 -9.71 -1.91
CA TRP A 474 -1.65 -9.96 -0.63
C TRP A 474 -1.43 -11.37 -0.08
N LEU A 475 -1.13 -12.35 -0.94
CA LEU A 475 -1.11 -13.77 -0.56
C LEU A 475 -0.14 -14.11 0.59
N PRO A 476 1.12 -13.63 0.61
CA PRO A 476 2.04 -13.94 1.70
C PRO A 476 1.48 -13.52 3.06
N VAL A 477 0.91 -12.31 3.11
CA VAL A 477 0.41 -11.70 4.34
C VAL A 477 -0.82 -12.44 4.85
N ILE A 478 -1.80 -12.72 3.98
CA ILE A 478 -3.04 -13.38 4.40
C ILE A 478 -2.81 -14.84 4.81
N LEU A 479 -1.91 -15.56 4.13
CA LEU A 479 -1.54 -16.93 4.48
C LEU A 479 -0.83 -16.98 5.82
N PHE A 480 0.14 -16.08 6.03
CA PHE A 480 0.88 -16.02 7.28
C PHE A 480 -0.04 -15.70 8.46
N LEU A 481 -0.89 -14.67 8.34
CA LEU A 481 -1.82 -14.32 9.42
C LEU A 481 -2.86 -15.43 9.68
N SER A 482 -3.34 -16.11 8.65
CA SER A 482 -4.24 -17.27 8.80
C SER A 482 -3.55 -18.43 9.53
N ALA A 483 -2.27 -18.70 9.23
CA ALA A 483 -1.46 -19.68 9.94
C ALA A 483 -1.32 -19.32 11.42
N LEU A 484 -1.13 -18.04 11.75
CA LEU A 484 -1.03 -17.59 13.14
C LEU A 484 -2.36 -17.74 13.91
N VAL A 485 -3.51 -17.58 13.25
CA VAL A 485 -4.82 -17.87 13.85
C VAL A 485 -4.93 -19.35 14.20
N ALA A 486 -4.55 -20.23 13.27
CA ALA A 486 -4.55 -21.68 13.51
C ALA A 486 -3.59 -22.04 14.66
N TRP A 487 -2.39 -21.46 14.68
CA TRP A 487 -1.42 -21.64 15.77
C TRP A 487 -2.00 -21.22 17.12
N GLN A 488 -2.50 -19.98 17.24
CA GLN A 488 -3.02 -19.45 18.50
C GLN A 488 -4.22 -20.28 19.01
N LYS A 489 -5.10 -20.72 18.11
CA LYS A 489 -6.25 -21.57 18.46
C LYS A 489 -5.84 -22.94 19.00
N LEU A 490 -4.86 -23.57 18.35
CA LEU A 490 -4.34 -24.89 18.74
C LEU A 490 -3.51 -24.82 20.03
N HIS A 491 -2.75 -23.75 20.21
CA HIS A 491 -1.90 -23.54 21.38
C HIS A 491 -2.71 -23.19 22.65
N SER A 492 -3.85 -22.49 22.51
CA SER A 492 -4.68 -22.07 23.64
C SER A 492 -5.64 -23.14 24.18
N ARG A 493 -5.89 -24.23 23.44
CA ARG A 493 -6.84 -25.29 23.85
C ARG A 493 -6.14 -26.48 24.55
N PRO A 494 -6.66 -26.97 25.68
CA PRO A 494 -6.17 -28.21 26.29
C PRO A 494 -6.48 -29.42 25.39
N ILE A 495 -5.53 -30.36 25.36
CA ILE A 495 -5.42 -31.50 24.43
C ILE A 495 -6.70 -32.38 24.37
N ALA A 496 -7.55 -32.36 25.39
CA ALA A 496 -8.69 -33.26 25.56
C ALA A 496 -9.93 -32.98 24.68
N GLY A 497 -9.94 -31.94 23.83
CA GLY A 497 -11.12 -31.53 23.04
C GLY A 497 -10.86 -31.16 21.58
N LEU A 498 -9.70 -31.52 21.02
CA LEU A 498 -9.27 -31.08 19.69
C LEU A 498 -10.02 -31.82 18.57
N LYS A 499 -11.06 -31.17 18.01
CA LYS A 499 -11.59 -31.50 16.67
C LYS A 499 -10.58 -31.16 15.55
N TYR A 500 -9.59 -30.32 15.84
CA TYR A 500 -8.61 -29.79 14.88
C TYR A 500 -7.21 -30.21 15.34
N GLY A 501 -6.44 -30.85 14.47
CA GLY A 501 -5.26 -31.67 14.82
C GLY A 501 -4.03 -30.97 15.43
N SER A 502 -2.86 -31.56 15.23
CA SER A 502 -1.57 -31.12 15.78
C SER A 502 -1.07 -29.81 15.15
N LEU A 503 -0.18 -29.07 15.84
CA LEU A 503 0.59 -27.94 15.28
C LEU A 503 1.34 -28.28 13.99
N LYS A 504 1.52 -29.57 13.66
CA LYS A 504 2.00 -30.03 12.34
C LYS A 504 1.21 -29.43 11.16
N VAL A 505 -0.05 -29.04 11.36
CA VAL A 505 -0.87 -28.32 10.38
C VAL A 505 -0.17 -27.08 9.79
N LEU A 506 0.65 -26.38 10.58
CA LEU A 506 1.36 -25.18 10.13
C LEU A 506 2.32 -25.45 8.97
N SER A 507 2.74 -26.71 8.77
CA SER A 507 3.57 -27.12 7.62
C SER A 507 2.87 -26.86 6.28
N MET A 508 1.55 -27.02 6.20
CA MET A 508 0.80 -26.78 4.96
C MET A 508 0.85 -25.30 4.57
N TYR A 509 0.64 -24.40 5.53
CA TYR A 509 0.78 -22.95 5.31
C TYR A 509 2.22 -22.57 4.96
N ARG A 510 3.20 -23.14 5.66
CA ARG A 510 4.62 -22.91 5.39
C ARG A 510 4.97 -23.28 3.95
N ASP A 511 4.53 -24.45 3.50
CA ASP A 511 4.83 -24.96 2.17
C ASP A 511 4.19 -24.10 1.07
N GLU A 512 2.99 -23.55 1.29
CA GLU A 512 2.38 -22.58 0.37
C GLU A 512 3.12 -21.23 0.36
N ILE A 513 3.49 -20.68 1.53
CA ILE A 513 4.25 -19.42 1.62
C ILE A 513 5.62 -19.57 0.95
N ALA A 514 6.27 -20.73 1.09
CA ALA A 514 7.56 -21.02 0.48
C ALA A 514 7.54 -20.99 -1.07
N LYS A 515 6.37 -21.18 -1.69
CA LYS A 515 6.20 -21.15 -3.16
C LYS A 515 6.12 -19.73 -3.73
N LEU A 516 5.82 -18.72 -2.90
CA LEU A 516 5.60 -17.33 -3.35
C LEU A 516 6.94 -16.59 -3.55
N PRO A 517 7.08 -15.64 -4.48
CA PRO A 517 8.40 -15.06 -4.80
C PRO A 517 8.90 -14.00 -3.81
N TRP A 518 8.13 -13.66 -2.77
CA TRP A 518 8.35 -12.43 -2.01
C TRP A 518 9.39 -12.55 -0.89
N PRO A 519 10.21 -11.51 -0.63
CA PRO A 519 11.26 -11.55 0.40
C PRO A 519 10.75 -11.92 1.79
N CYS A 520 9.55 -11.45 2.16
CA CYS A 520 8.96 -11.72 3.47
C CYS A 520 8.66 -13.20 3.72
N CYS A 521 8.52 -14.00 2.66
CA CYS A 521 8.14 -15.40 2.77
C CYS A 521 9.16 -16.21 3.58
N VAL A 522 10.45 -15.90 3.47
CA VAL A 522 11.52 -16.64 4.17
C VAL A 522 11.39 -16.53 5.69
N GLU A 523 11.23 -15.31 6.22
CA GLU A 523 11.07 -15.14 7.67
C GLU A 523 9.71 -15.61 8.16
N MET A 524 8.66 -15.48 7.34
CA MET A 524 7.34 -16.05 7.64
C MET A 524 7.43 -17.57 7.80
N THR A 525 8.10 -18.27 6.88
CA THR A 525 8.31 -19.73 6.97
C THR A 525 9.18 -20.11 8.17
N ASN A 526 10.27 -19.37 8.43
CA ASN A 526 11.12 -19.60 9.59
C ASN A 526 10.34 -19.41 10.90
N THR A 527 9.45 -18.42 10.95
CA THR A 527 8.59 -18.17 12.11
C THR A 527 7.66 -19.36 12.34
N LEU A 528 6.99 -19.86 11.29
CA LEU A 528 6.12 -21.03 11.41
C LEU A 528 6.88 -22.28 11.86
N ASP A 529 8.09 -22.52 11.32
CA ASP A 529 8.94 -23.64 11.76
C ASP A 529 9.36 -23.53 13.24
N ARG A 530 9.61 -22.31 13.74
CA ARG A 530 9.86 -22.07 15.18
C ARG A 530 8.63 -22.38 16.03
N LEU A 531 7.44 -22.00 15.56
CA LEU A 531 6.18 -22.24 16.28
C LEU A 531 5.80 -23.72 16.31
N MET A 532 6.11 -24.49 15.27
CA MET A 532 5.87 -25.95 15.23
C MET A 532 6.72 -26.74 16.22
N LYS A 533 7.85 -26.18 16.66
CA LYS A 533 8.80 -26.81 17.60
C LYS A 533 8.54 -26.46 19.06
N ARG A 534 7.66 -25.49 19.33
CA ARG A 534 7.18 -25.15 20.67
C ARG A 534 6.00 -26.03 21.02
#